data_AF-A0A8X7S802-F1
#
_entry.id   AF-A0A8X7S802-F1
#
_cell.length_a   1.000
_cell.length_b   1.000
_cell.length_c   1.000
_cell.angle_alpha   90.00
_cell.angle_beta   90.00
_cell.angle_gamma   90.00
#
_symmetry.space_group_name_H-M   'P 1'
#
loop_
_entity.id
_entity.type
_entity.pdbx_description
1 polymer ?
#
loop_
_entity_poly.entity_id
_entity_poly.type
_entity_poly.pdbx_seq_one_letter_code
_entity_poly.pdbx_strand_id
1 'polypeptide(L)'
;MEQTSRALVFLAAVLCAAVLVTPGAAHDQPPSFPIDLEKCWSSLFNVSGCVLQLFESVFSGKFGNVGVACCKAFSTIDANCWPHMFPLNPFFPPLIKDSCARIVPNSPKHI
;
A
#
# COMPACT_ATOMS: atom_id res chain seq x y z
N MET A 1 -41.72 23.51 -9.50
CA MET A 1 -40.80 22.53 -8.88
C MET A 1 -39.36 22.72 -9.36
N GLU A 2 -39.13 23.04 -10.64
CA GLU A 2 -37.79 23.20 -11.22
C GLU A 2 -37.02 24.44 -10.71
N GLN A 3 -37.69 25.59 -10.52
CA GLN A 3 -37.06 26.82 -10.03
C GLN A 3 -36.54 26.67 -8.59
N THR A 4 -37.38 26.09 -7.72
CA THR A 4 -37.06 25.81 -6.31
C THR A 4 -35.90 24.84 -6.18
N SER A 5 -35.82 23.83 -7.06
CA SER A 5 -34.70 22.88 -7.10
C SER A 5 -33.38 23.57 -7.46
N ARG A 6 -33.39 24.45 -8.47
CA ARG A 6 -32.19 25.21 -8.86
C ARG A 6 -31.71 26.12 -7.73
N ALA A 7 -32.62 26.81 -7.04
CA ALA A 7 -32.27 27.67 -5.91
C ALA A 7 -31.61 26.88 -4.76
N LEU A 8 -32.13 25.68 -4.45
CA LEU A 8 -31.54 24.80 -3.43
C LEU A 8 -30.14 24.29 -3.84
N VAL A 9 -29.95 23.93 -5.10
CA VAL A 9 -28.64 23.51 -5.63
C VAL A 9 -27.63 24.65 -5.56
N PHE A 10 -28.03 25.88 -5.93
CA PHE A 10 -27.15 27.04 -5.82
C PHE A 10 -26.81 27.38 -4.36
N LEU A 11 -27.78 27.33 -3.45
CA LEU A 11 -27.54 27.57 -2.02
C LEU A 11 -26.59 26.53 -1.42
N ALA A 12 -26.76 25.25 -1.77
CA ALA A 12 -25.88 24.18 -1.33
C ALA A 12 -24.44 24.36 -1.86
N ALA A 13 -24.28 24.76 -3.13
CA ALA A 13 -22.96 25.00 -3.71
C ALA A 13 -22.22 26.17 -3.04
N VAL A 14 -22.92 27.26 -2.70
CA VAL A 14 -22.35 28.42 -2.00
C VAL A 14 -21.94 28.06 -0.56
N LEU A 15 -22.76 27.29 0.15
CA LEU A 15 -22.44 26.79 1.49
C LEU A 15 -21.19 25.90 1.49
N CYS A 16 -21.05 25.00 0.52
CA CYS A 16 -19.87 24.15 0.37
C CYS A 16 -18.59 24.96 0.11
N ALA A 17 -18.66 26.00 -0.72
CA ALA A 17 -17.51 26.86 -1.01
C ALA A 17 -17.04 27.64 0.23
N ALA A 18 -17.96 28.06 1.11
CA ALA A 18 -17.61 28.78 2.33
C ALA A 18 -16.86 27.89 3.35
N VAL A 19 -17.18 26.59 3.42
CA VAL A 19 -16.48 25.63 4.31
C VAL A 19 -15.04 25.37 3.87
N LEU A 20 -14.77 25.45 2.56
CA LEU A 20 -13.41 25.29 2.03
C LEU A 20 -12.50 26.50 2.29
N VAL A 21 -13.07 27.66 2.60
CA VAL A 21 -12.32 28.93 2.78
C VAL A 21 -12.02 29.23 4.25
N THR A 22 -12.64 28.55 5.23
CA THR A 22 -12.16 28.62 6.61
C THR A 22 -10.76 28.03 6.70
N PRO A 23 -9.73 28.81 7.07
CA PRO A 23 -8.43 28.24 7.38
C PRO A 23 -8.58 27.54 8.74
N GLY A 24 -8.97 26.27 8.70
CA GLY A 24 -8.94 25.40 9.86
C GLY A 24 -7.48 25.26 10.28
N ALA A 25 -7.07 25.99 11.32
CA ALA A 25 -5.81 25.78 12.02
C ALA A 25 -5.92 24.48 12.83
N ALA A 26 -5.79 23.35 12.13
CA ALA A 26 -5.30 22.11 12.70
C ALA A 26 -4.12 21.69 11.82
N HIS A 27 -2.96 22.30 12.08
CA HIS A 27 -1.70 21.73 11.64
C HIS A 27 -1.40 20.55 12.58
N ASP A 28 -2.24 19.52 12.54
CA ASP A 28 -1.74 18.17 12.78
C ASP A 28 -0.72 17.97 11.67
N GLN A 29 0.55 18.19 11.97
CA GLN A 29 1.60 17.63 11.14
C GLN A 29 1.21 16.16 10.96
N PRO A 30 1.00 15.67 9.73
CA PRO A 30 0.93 14.24 9.50
C PRO A 30 2.12 13.64 10.25
N PRO A 31 1.97 12.51 10.97
CA PRO A 31 3.13 11.83 11.53
C PRO A 31 4.15 11.79 10.41
N SER A 32 5.27 12.51 10.61
CA SER A 32 6.30 12.59 9.60
C SER A 32 6.70 11.15 9.37
N PHE A 33 6.30 10.59 8.22
CA PHE A 33 6.72 9.25 7.85
C PHE A 33 8.20 9.43 7.51
N PRO A 34 9.14 9.18 8.43
CA PRO A 34 10.55 9.49 8.20
C PRO A 34 11.18 8.44 7.26
N ILE A 35 10.33 7.60 6.66
CA ILE A 35 10.65 6.46 5.82
C ILE A 35 10.35 6.84 4.39
N ASP A 36 11.39 6.74 3.57
CA ASP A 36 11.30 6.85 2.13
C ASP A 36 10.60 5.60 1.57
N LEU A 37 9.27 5.70 1.39
CA LEU A 37 8.44 4.60 0.91
C LEU A 37 8.91 4.12 -0.47
N GLU A 38 9.40 5.02 -1.33
CA GLU A 38 9.94 4.64 -2.64
C GLU A 38 11.12 3.67 -2.48
N LYS A 39 12.04 3.93 -1.54
CA LYS A 39 13.12 3.00 -1.22
C LYS A 39 12.61 1.65 -0.73
N CYS A 40 11.54 1.61 0.06
CA CYS A 40 10.94 0.35 0.53
C CYS A 40 10.39 -0.53 -0.60
N TRP A 41 9.84 0.08 -1.66
CA TRP A 41 9.33 -0.65 -2.83
C TRP A 41 10.38 -0.86 -3.93
N SER A 42 11.51 -0.15 -3.89
CA SER A 42 12.52 -0.16 -4.95
C SER A 42 13.00 -1.56 -5.35
N SER A 43 13.22 -2.46 -4.38
CA SER A 43 13.64 -3.84 -4.66
C SER A 43 12.62 -4.60 -5.50
N LEU A 44 11.33 -4.39 -5.25
CA LEU A 44 10.25 -5.02 -6.01
C LEU A 44 10.12 -4.40 -7.41
N PHE A 45 10.23 -3.08 -7.53
CA PHE A 45 10.14 -2.40 -8.84
C PHE A 45 11.32 -2.72 -9.76
N ASN A 46 12.49 -3.02 -9.20
CA ASN A 46 13.66 -3.49 -9.96
C ASN A 46 13.43 -4.87 -10.60
N VAL A 47 12.39 -5.61 -10.19
CA VAL A 47 11.98 -6.87 -10.80
C VAL A 47 10.66 -6.67 -11.55
N SER A 48 10.73 -6.64 -12.87
CA SER A 48 9.56 -6.45 -13.74
C SER A 48 8.41 -7.39 -13.35
N GLY A 49 7.23 -6.81 -13.13
CA GLY A 49 6.01 -7.54 -12.78
C GLY A 49 5.98 -8.15 -11.36
N CYS A 50 7.00 -7.95 -10.52
CA CYS A 50 7.03 -8.56 -9.18
C CYS A 50 5.90 -8.04 -8.28
N VAL A 51 5.68 -6.72 -8.28
CA VAL A 51 4.58 -6.11 -7.52
C VAL A 51 3.23 -6.70 -7.94
N LEU A 52 2.98 -6.83 -9.25
CA LEU A 52 1.75 -7.42 -9.77
C LEU A 52 1.61 -8.89 -9.35
N GLN A 53 2.67 -9.69 -9.47
CA GLN A 53 2.66 -11.10 -9.04
C GLN A 53 2.32 -11.26 -7.55
N LEU A 54 2.84 -10.37 -6.69
CA LEU A 54 2.53 -10.39 -5.26
C LEU A 54 1.07 -10.08 -5.00
N PHE A 55 0.53 -9.02 -5.62
CA PHE A 55 -0.87 -8.66 -5.47
C PHE A 55 -1.80 -9.76 -6.00
N GLU A 56 -1.54 -10.28 -7.19
CA GLU A 56 -2.31 -11.38 -7.77
C GLU A 56 -2.28 -12.63 -6.89
N SER A 57 -1.12 -12.98 -6.34
CA SER A 57 -0.97 -14.11 -5.43
C SER A 57 -1.81 -13.93 -4.18
N VAL A 58 -1.91 -12.71 -3.65
CA VAL A 58 -2.69 -12.43 -2.44
C VAL A 58 -4.18 -12.42 -2.73
N PHE A 59 -4.62 -11.75 -3.79
CA PHE A 59 -6.03 -11.70 -4.16
C PHE A 59 -6.57 -13.06 -4.62
N SER A 60 -5.72 -13.90 -5.22
CA SER A 60 -6.10 -15.27 -5.61
C SER A 60 -5.89 -16.31 -4.50
N GLY A 61 -5.13 -15.97 -3.45
CA GLY A 61 -4.63 -16.93 -2.46
C GLY A 61 -3.61 -17.94 -3.01
N LYS A 62 -3.11 -17.74 -4.24
CA LYS A 62 -2.19 -18.67 -4.93
C LYS A 62 -0.77 -18.13 -4.94
N PHE A 63 -0.05 -18.36 -3.86
CA PHE A 63 1.33 -17.89 -3.70
C PHE A 63 2.39 -18.68 -4.47
N GLY A 64 2.02 -19.81 -5.08
CA GLY A 64 2.93 -20.63 -5.90
C GLY A 64 3.32 -19.98 -7.24
N ASN A 65 2.67 -18.88 -7.63
CA ASN A 65 2.93 -18.19 -8.89
C ASN A 65 4.00 -17.08 -8.76
N VAL A 66 4.46 -16.77 -7.54
CA VAL A 66 5.51 -15.78 -7.33
C VAL A 66 6.84 -16.35 -7.83
N GLY A 67 7.41 -15.73 -8.87
CA GLY A 67 8.69 -16.17 -9.43
C GLY A 67 9.86 -16.02 -8.47
N VAL A 68 10.90 -16.85 -8.65
CA VAL A 68 12.12 -16.88 -7.80
C VAL A 68 12.77 -15.50 -7.68
N ALA A 69 12.87 -14.75 -8.78
CA ALA A 69 13.46 -13.41 -8.79
C ALA A 69 12.65 -12.44 -7.91
N CYS A 70 11.31 -12.52 -7.97
CA CYS A 70 10.43 -11.69 -7.16
C CYS A 70 10.51 -12.08 -5.68
N CYS A 71 10.54 -13.38 -5.37
CA CYS A 71 10.76 -13.87 -4.00
C CYS A 71 12.10 -13.39 -3.41
N LYS A 72 13.17 -13.39 -4.23
CA LYS A 72 14.46 -12.87 -3.82
C LYS A 72 14.39 -11.37 -3.52
N ALA A 73 13.79 -10.58 -4.41
CA ALA A 73 13.59 -9.15 -4.18
C ALA A 73 12.76 -8.87 -2.91
N PHE A 74 11.65 -9.57 -2.75
CA PHE A 74 10.80 -9.46 -1.56
C PHE A 74 11.56 -9.74 -0.25
N SER A 75 12.47 -10.72 -0.27
CA SER A 75 13.29 -11.07 0.90
C SER A 75 14.34 -10.02 1.26
N THR A 76 14.62 -9.05 0.38
CA THR A 76 15.58 -7.96 0.62
C THR A 76 14.93 -6.69 1.16
N ILE A 77 13.61 -6.66 1.31
CA ILE A 77 12.89 -5.53 1.90
C ILE A 77 13.30 -5.37 3.37
N ASP A 78 13.69 -4.15 3.75
CA ASP A 78 14.07 -3.83 5.11
C ASP A 78 12.91 -4.05 6.09
N ALA A 79 13.20 -4.57 7.29
CA ALA A 79 12.16 -4.87 8.27
C ALA A 79 11.37 -3.63 8.71
N ASN A 80 12.00 -2.45 8.70
CA ASN A 80 11.36 -1.19 9.03
C ASN A 80 10.34 -0.76 7.98
N CYS A 81 10.40 -1.31 6.76
CA CYS A 81 9.45 -0.97 5.70
C CYS A 81 8.06 -1.62 5.90
N TRP A 82 7.97 -2.78 6.56
CA TRP A 82 6.72 -3.54 6.64
C TRP A 82 5.54 -2.79 7.27
N PRO A 83 5.71 -2.08 8.41
CA PRO A 83 4.63 -1.31 9.02
C PRO A 83 4.12 -0.17 8.12
N HIS A 84 4.96 0.34 7.22
CA HIS A 84 4.63 1.44 6.32
C HIS A 84 4.05 0.97 4.98
N MET A 85 4.49 -0.18 4.48
CA MET A 85 3.95 -0.78 3.26
C MET A 85 2.59 -1.46 3.50
N PHE A 86 2.38 -2.05 4.68
CA PHE A 86 1.17 -2.80 5.03
C PHE A 86 0.58 -2.39 6.39
N PRO A 87 0.20 -1.12 6.57
CA PRO A 87 -0.30 -0.62 7.86
C PRO A 87 -1.61 -1.28 8.31
N LEU A 88 -2.42 -1.77 7.36
CA LEU A 88 -3.74 -2.36 7.64
C LEU A 88 -3.73 -3.90 7.65
N ASN A 89 -2.62 -4.54 7.28
CA ASN A 89 -2.57 -5.99 7.18
C ASN A 89 -1.18 -6.57 7.48
N PRO A 90 -0.87 -6.81 8.76
CA PRO A 90 0.45 -7.31 9.18
C PRO A 90 0.73 -8.77 8.78
N PHE A 91 -0.26 -9.50 8.28
CA PHE A 91 -0.10 -10.90 7.87
C PHE A 91 0.41 -11.07 6.43
N PHE A 92 0.36 -10.01 5.62
CA PHE A 92 0.79 -10.08 4.23
C PHE A 92 2.27 -10.47 4.09
N PRO A 93 3.22 -9.86 4.84
CA PRO A 93 4.63 -10.17 4.67
C PRO A 93 5.01 -11.61 5.03
N PRO A 94 4.56 -12.18 6.17
CA PRO A 94 4.80 -13.57 6.51
C PRO A 94 4.28 -14.57 5.45
N LEU A 95 3.08 -14.35 4.89
CA LEU A 95 2.47 -15.28 3.93
C LEU A 95 3.27 -15.41 2.63
N ILE A 96 3.75 -14.29 2.09
CA ILE A 96 4.62 -14.29 0.92
C ILE A 96 5.95 -14.96 1.27
N LYS A 97 6.53 -14.63 2.43
CA LYS A 97 7.84 -15.15 2.85
C LYS A 97 7.82 -16.67 2.98
N ASP A 98 6.79 -17.24 3.59
CA ASP A 98 6.63 -18.69 3.75
C ASP A 98 6.47 -19.40 2.41
N SER A 99 5.76 -18.77 1.48
CA SER A 99 5.57 -19.31 0.13
C SER A 99 6.88 -19.28 -0.66
N CYS A 100 7.62 -18.18 -0.56
CA CYS A 100 8.94 -18.03 -1.17
C CYS A 100 10.00 -18.98 -0.60
N ALA A 101 9.93 -19.30 0.70
CA ALA A 101 10.85 -20.24 1.34
C ALA A 101 10.80 -21.65 0.72
N ARG A 102 9.67 -22.05 0.12
CA ARG A 102 9.52 -23.33 -0.58
C ARG A 102 10.19 -23.35 -1.96
N ILE A 103 10.38 -22.19 -2.57
CA ILE A 103 10.82 -22.05 -3.96
C ILE A 103 12.29 -21.59 -4.02
N VAL A 104 12.77 -20.86 -3.00
CA VAL A 104 14.17 -20.43 -2.91
C VAL A 104 15.01 -21.53 -2.26
N PRO A 105 15.88 -22.24 -3.01
CA PRO A 105 16.60 -23.43 -2.53
C PRO A 105 17.63 -23.17 -1.42
N ASN A 106 17.80 -21.93 -0.95
CA ASN A 106 18.80 -21.53 0.05
C ASN A 106 18.24 -20.71 1.23
N SER A 107 16.93 -20.76 1.48
CA SER A 107 16.38 -20.16 2.70
C SER A 107 16.91 -20.92 3.92
N PRO A 108 17.56 -20.28 4.92
CA PRO A 108 17.96 -20.97 6.15
C PRO A 108 16.71 -21.57 6.78
N LYS A 109 16.67 -22.89 6.91
CA LYS A 109 15.65 -23.54 7.73
C LYS A 109 15.95 -23.12 9.16
N HIS A 110 15.15 -22.21 9.71
CA HIS A 110 15.13 -21.99 11.15
C HIS A 110 14.67 -23.30 11.79
N ILE A 111 15.62 -23.98 12.43
CA ILE A 111 15.38 -25.14 13.29
C ILE A 111 15.08 -24.67 14.70
#